data_AF-A0A969B611-F1
#
_entry.id   AF-A0A969B611-F1
#
_cell.length_a   1.000
_cell.length_b   1.000
_cell.length_c   1.000
_cell.angle_alpha   90.00
_cell.angle_beta   90.00
_cell.angle_gamma   90.00
#
_symmetry.space_group_name_H-M   'P 1'
#
loop_
_entity.id
_entity.type
_entity.pdbx_description
1 polymer ?
#
loop_
_entity_poly.entity_id
_entity_poly.type
_entity_poly.pdbx_seq_one_letter_code
_entity_poly.pdbx_strand_id
1 'polypeptide(L)'
;MTAFVGRADDLAAVDALLNQSQQVNIAAAVGLGGVGKTELALQYARIQGDEFPGGVCWVRGVEPLEPQIVQFAQTHLGLTVPEQIENPLAWCCQRWPGEGPVLIVVDDVQDYGPLKALLPTAGRFRVLLTTRRAILPAGQRLELEVLVPEAALELLGSLVAGERIEAEPEDARLLCGEEWVGRLPLGIELAGAAFGAAP
;
A
#
# COMPACT_ATOMS: atom_id res chain seq x y z
N MET A 1 -11.77 -13.82 -1.02
CA MET A 1 -10.71 -12.80 -1.10
C MET A 1 -9.55 -13.42 -1.84
N THR A 2 -8.96 -12.71 -2.79
CA THR A 2 -7.72 -13.12 -3.46
C THR A 2 -6.59 -13.27 -2.45
N ALA A 3 -5.72 -14.27 -2.65
CA ALA A 3 -4.59 -14.48 -1.76
C ALA A 3 -3.51 -13.41 -1.97
N PHE A 4 -2.84 -13.00 -0.90
CA PHE A 4 -1.65 -12.15 -0.96
C PHE A 4 -0.41 -13.03 -0.80
N VAL A 5 0.37 -13.18 -1.88
CA VAL A 5 1.40 -14.24 -2.01
C VAL A 5 2.73 -13.69 -2.48
N GLY A 6 3.85 -14.30 -2.06
CA GLY A 6 5.20 -13.97 -2.54
C GLY A 6 5.71 -12.57 -2.18
N ARG A 7 5.17 -11.93 -1.13
CA ARG A 7 5.48 -10.53 -0.74
C ARG A 7 6.06 -10.39 0.68
N ALA A 8 6.54 -11.47 1.27
CA ALA A 8 7.09 -11.44 2.63
C ALA A 8 8.30 -10.51 2.75
N ASP A 9 9.23 -10.59 1.80
CA ASP A 9 10.42 -9.73 1.77
C ASP A 9 10.06 -8.27 1.48
N ASP A 10 9.05 -8.03 0.64
CA ASP A 10 8.54 -6.69 0.35
C ASP A 10 7.95 -6.03 1.60
N LEU A 11 7.18 -6.78 2.40
CA LEU A 11 6.64 -6.30 3.68
C LEU A 11 7.77 -5.98 4.67
N ALA A 12 8.78 -6.84 4.78
CA ALA A 12 9.94 -6.61 5.63
C ALA A 12 10.76 -5.38 5.18
N ALA A 13 10.87 -5.16 3.87
CA ALA A 13 11.54 -3.99 3.32
C ALA A 13 10.76 -2.69 3.62
N VAL A 14 9.42 -2.71 3.50
CA VAL A 14 8.58 -1.59 3.94
C VAL A 14 8.80 -1.31 5.42
N ASP A 15 8.80 -2.34 6.27
CA ASP A 15 9.03 -2.17 7.69
C ASP A 15 10.39 -1.51 8.00
N ALA A 16 11.46 -2.04 7.40
CA ALA A 16 12.80 -1.51 7.59
C ALA A 16 12.89 -0.04 7.15
N LEU A 17 12.31 0.33 6.01
CA LEU A 17 12.25 1.72 5.54
C LEU A 17 11.45 2.60 6.51
N LEU A 18 10.31 2.09 7.01
CA LEU A 18 9.45 2.76 8.00
C LEU A 18 10.09 2.90 9.38
N ASN A 19 11.21 2.24 9.66
CA ASN A 19 11.87 2.30 10.96
C ASN A 19 13.30 2.89 10.93
N GLN A 20 13.79 3.33 9.75
CA GLN A 20 15.17 3.83 9.58
C GLN A 20 15.46 5.22 10.18
N SER A 21 14.48 6.12 10.33
CA SER A 21 14.72 7.48 10.87
C SER A 21 13.58 8.00 11.76
N GLN A 22 13.86 8.92 12.69
CA GLN A 22 12.80 9.51 13.53
C GLN A 22 12.13 10.75 12.92
N GLN A 23 12.36 11.11 11.66
CA GLN A 23 11.86 12.39 11.13
C GLN A 23 10.92 12.22 9.94
N VAL A 24 11.24 11.35 8.98
CA VAL A 24 10.36 11.10 7.82
C VAL A 24 10.72 9.72 7.27
N ASN A 25 9.94 8.70 7.63
CA ASN A 25 10.09 7.39 7.02
C ASN A 25 9.03 7.25 5.95
N ILE A 26 9.45 7.58 4.74
CA ILE A 26 8.66 7.40 3.55
C ILE A 26 9.16 6.13 2.88
N ALA A 27 8.25 5.18 2.73
CA ALA A 27 8.43 4.10 1.78
C ALA A 27 7.50 4.39 0.61
N ALA A 28 8.04 4.51 -0.60
CA ALA A 28 7.23 4.43 -1.82
C ALA A 28 7.30 3.01 -2.34
N ALA A 29 6.17 2.30 -2.41
CA ALA A 29 6.06 1.18 -3.33
C ALA A 29 5.95 1.76 -4.74
N VAL A 30 6.91 1.47 -5.62
CA VAL A 30 6.97 1.95 -7.01
C VAL A 30 6.90 0.75 -7.94
N GLY A 31 6.14 0.84 -9.03
CA GLY A 31 6.12 -0.23 -10.03
C GLY A 31 4.99 -0.07 -11.03
N LEU A 32 4.86 -1.04 -11.94
CA LEU A 32 3.85 -1.04 -12.99
C LEU A 32 2.42 -0.96 -12.43
N GLY A 33 1.47 -0.53 -13.25
CA GLY A 33 0.05 -0.67 -12.93
C GLY A 33 -0.28 -2.14 -12.68
N GLY A 34 -1.04 -2.44 -11.63
CA GLY A 34 -1.44 -3.82 -11.32
C GLY A 34 -0.41 -4.71 -10.60
N VAL A 35 0.76 -4.18 -10.24
CA VAL A 35 1.82 -4.94 -9.53
C VAL A 35 1.53 -5.22 -8.04
N GLY A 36 0.52 -4.55 -7.46
CA GLY A 36 0.08 -4.79 -6.08
C GLY A 36 0.53 -3.77 -5.02
N LYS A 37 0.96 -2.55 -5.39
CA LYS A 37 1.41 -1.52 -4.43
C LYS A 37 0.36 -1.18 -3.36
N THR A 38 -0.87 -0.94 -3.78
CA THR A 38 -2.00 -0.63 -2.88
C THR A 38 -2.29 -1.81 -1.96
N GLU A 39 -2.27 -3.03 -2.50
CA GLU A 39 -2.47 -4.25 -1.71
C GLU A 39 -1.33 -4.45 -0.69
N LEU A 40 -0.07 -4.23 -1.09
CA LEU A 40 1.07 -4.28 -0.17
C LEU A 40 0.90 -3.31 1.01
N ALA A 41 0.49 -2.06 0.75
CA ALA A 41 0.28 -1.08 1.80
C ALA A 41 -0.88 -1.45 2.74
N LEU A 42 -1.95 -2.03 2.18
CA LEU A 42 -3.10 -2.52 2.93
C LEU A 42 -2.74 -3.73 3.79
N GLN A 43 -1.96 -4.67 3.26
CA GLN A 43 -1.49 -5.84 4.01
C GLN A 43 -0.49 -5.44 5.10
N TYR A 44 0.42 -4.50 4.82
CA TYR A 44 1.30 -3.94 5.83
C TYR A 44 0.52 -3.32 6.99
N ALA A 45 -0.46 -2.46 6.70
CA ALA A 45 -1.31 -1.84 7.70
C ALA A 45 -2.13 -2.86 8.52
N ARG A 46 -2.54 -3.98 7.91
CA ARG A 46 -3.25 -5.06 8.60
C ARG A 46 -2.36 -5.88 9.51
N ILE A 47 -1.16 -6.24 9.04
CA ILE A 47 -0.22 -7.11 9.76
C ILE A 47 0.45 -6.33 10.90
N GLN A 48 0.89 -5.10 10.63
CA GLN A 48 1.62 -4.26 11.59
C GLN A 48 0.72 -3.27 12.33
N GLY A 49 -0.60 -3.36 12.18
CA GLY A 49 -1.54 -2.40 12.77
C GLY A 49 -1.37 -2.22 14.29
N ASP A 50 -1.07 -3.32 15.00
CA ASP A 50 -0.84 -3.31 16.45
C ASP A 50 0.44 -2.56 16.85
N GLU A 51 1.41 -2.41 15.94
CA GLU A 51 2.60 -1.59 16.17
C GLU A 51 2.31 -0.08 16.08
N PHE A 52 1.12 0.31 15.60
CA PHE A 52 0.66 1.69 15.48
C PHE A 52 -0.48 1.99 16.47
N PRO A 53 -0.22 2.08 17.79
CA PRO A 53 -1.25 2.36 18.80
C PRO A 53 -1.87 3.75 18.65
N GLY A 54 -1.22 4.67 17.93
CA GLY A 54 -1.80 5.95 17.53
C GLY A 54 -2.79 5.84 16.36
N GLY A 55 -2.93 4.66 15.77
CA GLY A 55 -3.87 4.35 14.70
C GLY A 55 -3.26 4.39 13.30
N VAL A 56 -4.07 3.94 12.33
CA VAL A 56 -3.76 3.95 10.90
C VAL A 56 -4.72 4.89 10.18
N CYS A 57 -4.18 5.90 9.51
CA CYS A 57 -4.93 6.86 8.69
C CYS A 57 -4.64 6.59 7.21
N TRP A 58 -5.67 6.24 6.45
CA TRP A 58 -5.56 5.99 5.01
C TRP A 58 -6.16 7.15 4.22
N VAL A 59 -5.39 7.71 3.29
CA VAL A 59 -5.81 8.82 2.42
C VAL A 59 -5.42 8.56 0.96
N ARG A 60 -6.12 9.24 0.06
CA ARG A 60 -5.91 9.19 -1.39
C ARG A 60 -4.97 10.32 -1.81
N GLY A 61 -3.82 9.98 -2.38
CA GLY A 61 -2.80 10.92 -2.88
C GLY A 61 -3.17 11.67 -4.16
N VAL A 62 -4.23 11.23 -4.86
CA VAL A 62 -4.82 11.95 -6.01
C VAL A 62 -5.76 13.08 -5.58
N GLU A 63 -6.11 13.15 -4.29
CA GLU A 63 -6.99 14.16 -3.71
C GLU A 63 -6.19 15.04 -2.72
N PRO A 64 -6.66 16.26 -2.40
CA PRO A 64 -6.02 17.07 -1.37
C PRO A 64 -5.94 16.32 -0.03
N LEU A 65 -4.74 16.24 0.57
CA LEU A 65 -4.55 15.47 1.79
C LEU A 65 -5.13 16.13 3.04
N GLU A 66 -4.98 17.45 3.16
CA GLU A 66 -5.41 18.18 4.35
C GLU A 66 -6.89 17.93 4.68
N PRO A 67 -7.86 18.08 3.74
CA PRO A 67 -9.26 17.79 4.03
C PRO A 67 -9.52 16.36 4.49
N GLN A 68 -8.82 15.38 3.91
CA GLN A 68 -8.99 13.96 4.26
C GLN A 68 -8.47 13.67 5.67
N ILE A 69 -7.31 14.21 6.04
CA ILE A 69 -6.72 14.02 7.38
C ILE A 69 -7.54 14.78 8.44
N VAL A 70 -8.02 15.99 8.14
CA VAL A 70 -8.92 16.76 9.01
C VAL A 70 -10.22 16.00 9.23
N GLN A 71 -10.83 15.49 8.16
CA GLN A 71 -12.04 14.68 8.25
C GLN A 71 -11.80 13.43 9.08
N PHE A 72 -10.70 12.70 8.84
CA PHE A 72 -10.33 11.53 9.63
C PHE A 72 -10.18 11.86 11.12
N ALA A 73 -9.51 12.98 11.43
CA ALA A 73 -9.33 13.43 12.80
C ALA A 73 -10.67 13.78 13.48
N GLN A 74 -11.61 14.36 12.74
CA GLN A 74 -12.95 14.66 13.26
C GLN A 74 -13.77 13.38 13.47
N THR A 75 -13.81 12.47 12.49
CA THR A 75 -14.71 11.31 12.50
C THR A 75 -14.19 10.13 13.31
N HIS A 76 -12.88 9.89 13.32
CA HIS A 76 -12.27 8.71 13.95
C HIS A 76 -11.49 9.02 15.22
N LEU A 77 -10.96 10.24 15.35
CA LEU A 77 -10.19 10.66 16.53
C LEU A 77 -10.98 11.57 17.49
N GLY A 78 -12.18 12.01 17.08
CA GLY A 78 -13.05 12.87 17.89
C GLY A 78 -12.51 14.30 18.06
N LEU A 79 -11.61 14.76 17.20
CA LEU A 79 -11.07 16.11 17.30
C LEU A 79 -12.07 17.15 16.77
N THR A 80 -12.34 18.18 17.56
CA THR A 80 -13.10 19.35 17.09
C THR A 80 -12.13 20.41 16.56
N VAL A 81 -11.85 20.35 15.25
CA VAL A 81 -10.95 21.28 14.58
C VAL A 81 -11.62 22.66 14.46
N PRO A 82 -11.00 23.76 14.96
CA PRO A 82 -11.57 25.10 14.86
C PRO A 82 -11.67 25.59 13.42
N GLU A 83 -12.77 26.27 13.06
CA GLU A 83 -12.99 26.77 11.70
C GLU A 83 -11.97 27.83 11.24
N GLN A 84 -11.41 28.60 12.17
CA GLN A 84 -10.51 29.73 11.88
C GLN A 84 -9.03 29.41 12.09
N ILE A 85 -8.63 28.14 12.02
CA ILE A 85 -7.22 27.75 12.15
C ILE A 85 -6.49 27.91 10.80
N GLU A 86 -5.32 28.55 10.82
CA GLU A 86 -4.52 28.81 9.61
C GLU A 86 -3.99 27.52 8.97
N ASN A 87 -3.63 26.52 9.79
CA ASN A 87 -3.15 25.22 9.34
C ASN A 87 -3.87 24.09 10.09
N PRO A 88 -5.04 23.65 9.57
CA PRO A 88 -5.84 22.59 10.18
C PRO A 88 -5.07 21.27 10.31
N LEU A 89 -4.25 20.93 9.31
CA LEU A 89 -3.47 19.70 9.30
C LEU A 89 -2.43 19.65 10.43
N ALA A 90 -1.63 20.70 10.56
CA ALA A 90 -0.66 20.83 11.63
C ALA A 90 -1.34 20.83 13.00
N TRP A 91 -2.50 21.48 13.13
CA TRP A 91 -3.29 21.47 14.36
C TRP A 91 -3.75 20.06 14.74
N CYS A 92 -4.23 19.26 13.77
CA CYS A 92 -4.61 17.87 13.97
C CYS A 92 -3.41 17.02 14.39
N CYS A 93 -2.27 17.16 13.70
CA CYS A 93 -1.07 16.38 14.00
C CYS A 93 -0.52 16.66 15.40
N GLN A 94 -0.59 17.91 15.87
CA GLN A 94 -0.19 18.30 17.23
C GLN A 94 -1.11 17.74 18.32
N ARG A 95 -2.38 17.48 17.99
CA ARG A 95 -3.42 17.01 18.93
C ARG A 95 -3.83 15.57 18.70
N TRP A 96 -3.09 14.85 17.87
CA TRP A 96 -3.36 13.45 17.58
C TRP A 96 -3.36 12.64 18.88
N PRO A 97 -4.47 11.98 19.25
CA PRO A 97 -4.62 11.35 20.54
C PRO A 97 -3.72 10.10 20.70
N GLY A 98 -3.52 9.70 21.95
CA GLY A 98 -2.71 8.53 22.30
C GLY A 98 -1.21 8.79 22.27
N GLU A 99 -0.46 7.86 22.85
CA GLU A 99 1.01 7.81 22.79
C GLU A 99 1.45 6.74 21.77
N GLY A 100 2.64 6.91 21.19
CA GLY A 100 3.21 5.96 20.24
C GLY A 100 2.97 6.27 18.76
N PRO A 101 3.46 5.41 17.85
CA PRO A 101 3.52 5.71 16.43
C PRO A 101 2.14 5.66 15.76
N VAL A 102 2.02 6.42 14.66
CA VAL A 102 0.84 6.55 13.80
C VAL A 102 1.27 6.21 12.39
N LEU A 103 0.55 5.33 11.70
CA LEU A 103 0.78 5.07 10.27
C LEU A 103 -0.17 5.93 9.43
N ILE A 104 0.38 6.71 8.51
CA ILE A 104 -0.36 7.41 7.47
C ILE A 104 -0.05 6.72 6.14
N VAL A 105 -1.07 6.12 5.53
CA VAL A 105 -0.96 5.57 4.18
C VAL A 105 -1.51 6.60 3.19
N VAL A 106 -0.71 6.98 2.19
CA VAL A 106 -1.14 7.84 1.09
C VAL A 106 -1.08 7.03 -0.21
N ASP A 107 -2.25 6.61 -0.68
CA ASP A 107 -2.37 5.72 -1.82
C ASP A 107 -2.51 6.49 -3.15
N ASP A 108 -1.80 6.06 -4.18
CA ASP A 108 -1.81 6.59 -5.55
C ASP A 108 -1.27 8.03 -5.68
N VAL A 109 -0.11 8.32 -5.09
CA VAL A 109 0.57 9.62 -5.21
C VAL A 109 1.06 9.86 -6.64
N GLN A 110 0.64 10.99 -7.23
CA GLN A 110 1.05 11.42 -8.58
C GLN A 110 2.13 12.51 -8.56
N ASP A 111 2.13 13.36 -7.53
CA ASP A 111 3.12 14.44 -7.33
C ASP A 111 3.55 14.52 -5.86
N TYR A 112 4.85 14.36 -5.63
CA TYR A 112 5.44 14.41 -4.29
C TYR A 112 5.80 15.83 -3.83
N GLY A 113 6.02 16.76 -4.76
CA GLY A 113 6.48 18.10 -4.44
C GLY A 113 5.54 18.82 -3.44
N PRO A 114 4.26 19.00 -3.79
CA PRO A 114 3.26 19.58 -2.90
C PRO A 114 3.03 18.74 -1.63
N LEU A 115 3.10 17.42 -1.76
CA LEU A 115 2.86 16.48 -0.66
C LEU A 115 3.89 16.65 0.48
N LYS A 116 5.17 16.83 0.14
CA LYS A 116 6.26 16.91 1.12
C LYS A 116 6.03 17.98 2.21
N ALA A 117 5.43 19.11 1.86
CA ALA A 117 5.16 20.20 2.79
C ALA A 117 4.00 19.89 3.77
N LEU A 118 3.16 18.92 3.43
CA LEU A 118 1.98 18.52 4.22
C LEU A 118 2.26 17.31 5.12
N LEU A 119 3.33 16.56 4.86
CA LEU A 119 3.64 15.38 5.66
C LEU A 119 4.01 15.77 7.10
N PRO A 120 3.45 15.08 8.12
CA PRO A 120 3.81 15.36 9.50
C PRO A 120 5.30 15.12 9.74
N THR A 121 5.97 16.06 10.39
CA THR A 121 7.41 16.00 10.69
C THR A 121 7.71 15.46 12.09
N ALA A 122 6.68 15.27 12.91
CA ALA A 122 6.84 14.72 14.25
C ALA A 122 7.18 13.23 14.17
N GLY A 123 8.23 12.83 14.89
CA GLY A 123 8.83 11.50 14.79
C GLY A 123 8.00 10.30 15.24
N ARG A 124 6.73 10.51 15.61
CA ARG A 124 5.76 9.43 15.83
C ARG A 124 5.01 9.04 14.56
N PHE A 125 4.93 9.90 13.55
CA PHE A 125 4.24 9.58 12.30
C PHE A 125 5.16 8.76 11.38
N ARG A 126 4.58 7.76 10.73
CA ARG A 126 5.17 6.93 9.68
C ARG A 126 4.34 7.10 8.43
N VAL A 127 4.96 7.30 7.28
CA VAL A 127 4.24 7.63 6.04
C VAL A 127 4.53 6.57 4.99
N LEU A 128 3.54 5.75 4.66
CA LEU A 128 3.65 4.79 3.57
C LEU A 128 2.96 5.37 2.32
N LEU A 129 3.71 5.57 1.25
CA LEU A 129 3.18 6.07 -0.01
C LEU A 129 3.11 4.93 -1.04
N THR A 130 2.10 4.95 -1.90
CA THR A 130 2.12 4.17 -3.13
C THR A 130 2.16 5.12 -4.32
N THR A 131 2.94 4.79 -5.34
CA THR A 131 3.07 5.66 -6.52
C THR A 131 3.54 4.86 -7.73
N ARG A 132 3.24 5.35 -8.94
CA ARG A 132 3.81 4.79 -10.17
C ARG A 132 5.13 5.47 -10.56
N ARG A 133 5.50 6.55 -9.89
CA ARG A 133 6.63 7.40 -10.27
C ARG A 133 7.76 7.20 -9.27
N ALA A 134 9.00 7.20 -9.77
CA ALA A 134 10.19 7.19 -8.93
C ALA A 134 10.45 8.58 -8.30
N ILE A 135 9.53 9.04 -7.45
CA ILE A 135 9.49 10.40 -6.87
C ILE A 135 10.42 10.59 -5.66
N LEU A 136 10.90 9.49 -5.07
CA LEU A 136 11.78 9.50 -3.89
C LEU A 136 13.18 8.99 -4.21
N PRO A 137 14.19 9.35 -3.41
CA PRO A 137 15.52 8.74 -3.47
C PRO A 137 15.46 7.22 -3.26
N ALA A 138 16.45 6.48 -3.79
CA ALA A 138 16.51 5.02 -3.70
C ALA A 138 16.43 4.50 -2.25
N GLY A 139 17.04 5.19 -1.28
CA GLY A 139 16.99 4.81 0.14
C GLY A 139 15.65 5.09 0.85
N GLN A 140 14.62 5.54 0.13
CA GLN A 140 13.29 5.84 0.64
C GLN A 140 12.19 5.19 -0.21
N ARG A 141 12.55 4.26 -1.09
CA ARG A 141 11.59 3.58 -1.95
C ARG A 141 11.89 2.10 -2.07
N LEU A 142 10.82 1.33 -2.14
CA LEU A 142 10.82 -0.07 -2.52
C LEU A 142 10.33 -0.15 -3.97
N GLU A 143 11.19 -0.63 -4.86
CA GLU A 143 10.79 -0.95 -6.23
C GLU A 143 10.11 -2.32 -6.21
N LEU A 144 8.79 -2.31 -6.36
CA LEU A 144 7.95 -3.49 -6.29
C LEU A 144 7.93 -4.16 -7.66
N GLU A 145 8.53 -5.34 -7.72
CA GLU A 145 8.64 -6.15 -8.93
C GLU A 145 7.38 -7.00 -9.18
N VAL A 146 7.26 -7.53 -10.39
CA VAL A 146 6.27 -8.57 -10.72
C VAL A 146 6.44 -9.81 -9.83
N LEU A 147 5.41 -10.65 -9.74
CA LEU A 147 5.52 -11.87 -8.95
C LEU A 147 6.58 -12.81 -9.54
N VAL A 148 7.23 -13.58 -8.67
CA VAL A 148 8.02 -14.75 -9.08
C VAL A 148 7.06 -15.84 -9.61
N PRO A 149 7.51 -16.74 -10.50
CA PRO A 149 6.65 -17.75 -11.12
C PRO A 149 5.82 -18.58 -10.14
N GLU A 150 6.41 -18.96 -9.01
CA GLU A 150 5.78 -19.79 -7.99
C GLU A 150 4.63 -19.04 -7.31
N ALA A 151 4.86 -17.77 -6.94
CA ALA A 151 3.84 -16.92 -6.34
C ALA A 151 2.73 -16.56 -7.35
N ALA A 152 3.05 -16.45 -8.64
CA ALA A 152 2.05 -16.21 -9.67
C ALA A 152 1.08 -17.41 -9.81
N LEU A 153 1.62 -18.64 -9.79
CA LEU A 153 0.83 -19.86 -9.79
C LEU A 153 0.02 -20.03 -8.50
N GLU A 154 0.60 -19.69 -7.35
CA GLU A 154 -0.09 -19.70 -6.06
C GLU A 154 -1.29 -18.74 -6.06
N LEU A 155 -1.11 -17.53 -6.61
CA LEU A 155 -2.21 -16.58 -6.79
C LEU A 155 -3.31 -17.14 -7.69
N LEU A 156 -2.94 -17.73 -8.84
CA LEU A 156 -3.89 -18.36 -9.76
C LEU A 156 -4.64 -19.51 -9.07
N GLY A 157 -3.95 -20.33 -8.27
CA GLY A 157 -4.55 -21.42 -7.49
C GLY A 157 -5.49 -20.95 -6.39
N SER A 158 -5.36 -19.72 -5.91
CA SER A 158 -6.34 -19.12 -5.00
C SER A 158 -7.63 -18.66 -5.70
N LEU A 159 -7.60 -18.54 -7.04
CA LEU A 159 -8.66 -17.99 -7.87
C LEU A 159 -9.46 -19.05 -8.64
N VAL A 160 -8.80 -20.13 -9.03
CA VAL A 160 -9.36 -21.21 -9.84
C VAL A 160 -9.22 -22.52 -9.07
N ALA A 161 -10.19 -23.44 -9.22
CA ALA A 161 -10.14 -24.74 -8.57
C ALA A 161 -8.82 -25.47 -8.88
N GLY A 162 -8.15 -25.98 -7.83
CA GLY A 162 -6.84 -26.64 -7.95
C GLY A 162 -6.82 -27.79 -8.95
N GLU A 163 -7.92 -28.55 -9.04
CA GLU A 163 -8.11 -29.65 -10.00
C GLU A 163 -7.89 -29.23 -11.46
N ARG A 164 -8.25 -27.98 -11.81
CA ARG A 164 -8.08 -27.45 -13.17
C ARG A 164 -6.64 -27.08 -13.46
N ILE A 165 -5.93 -26.56 -12.47
CA ILE A 165 -4.50 -26.25 -12.59
C ILE A 165 -3.69 -27.56 -12.65
N GLU A 166 -4.08 -28.56 -11.88
CA GLU A 166 -3.44 -29.89 -11.90
C GLU A 166 -3.68 -30.63 -13.23
N ALA A 167 -4.84 -30.44 -13.85
CA ALA A 167 -5.14 -31.01 -15.16
C ALA A 167 -4.32 -30.38 -16.30
N GLU A 168 -4.06 -29.06 -16.22
CA GLU A 168 -3.39 -28.28 -17.27
C GLU A 168 -2.22 -27.43 -16.72
N PRO A 169 -1.17 -28.06 -16.14
CA PRO A 169 -0.13 -27.33 -15.41
C PRO A 169 0.76 -26.47 -16.30
N GLU A 170 0.99 -26.88 -17.55
CA GLU A 170 1.79 -26.08 -18.50
C GLU A 170 1.02 -24.85 -18.99
N ASP A 171 -0.29 -24.97 -19.19
CA ASP A 171 -1.14 -23.84 -19.59
C ASP A 171 -1.28 -22.83 -18.44
N ALA A 172 -1.39 -23.30 -17.20
CA ALA A 172 -1.36 -22.44 -16.02
C ALA A 172 -0.04 -21.65 -15.91
N ARG A 173 1.11 -22.32 -16.16
CA ARG A 173 2.42 -21.65 -16.18
C ARG A 173 2.53 -20.63 -17.31
N LEU A 174 2.07 -20.98 -18.50
CA LEU A 174 2.09 -20.10 -19.66
C LEU A 174 1.22 -18.85 -19.42
N LEU A 175 0.01 -19.04 -18.90
CA LEU A 175 -0.92 -17.97 -18.55
C LEU A 175 -0.31 -17.01 -17.53
N CYS A 176 0.29 -17.54 -16.46
CA CYS A 176 0.96 -16.74 -15.44
C CYS A 176 2.25 -16.07 -15.94
N GLY A 177 2.80 -16.49 -17.07
CA GLY A 177 4.09 -16.05 -17.58
C GLY A 177 4.16 -14.57 -17.99
N GLU A 178 5.36 -14.14 -18.39
CA GLU A 178 5.63 -12.78 -18.86
C GLU A 178 4.84 -12.42 -20.12
N GLU A 179 4.68 -13.38 -21.04
CA GLU A 179 4.10 -13.15 -22.36
C GLU A 179 2.61 -12.85 -22.33
N TRP A 180 1.89 -13.38 -21.33
CA TRP A 180 0.43 -13.29 -21.25
C TRP A 180 -0.03 -12.21 -20.27
N VAL A 181 0.30 -12.36 -18.99
CA VAL A 181 -0.15 -11.44 -17.93
C VAL A 181 1.01 -10.69 -17.26
N GLY A 182 2.24 -10.87 -17.74
CA GLY A 182 3.40 -10.18 -17.23
C GLY A 182 3.78 -10.56 -15.79
N ARG A 183 3.29 -11.71 -15.27
CA ARG A 183 3.32 -12.03 -13.83
C ARG A 183 2.76 -10.92 -12.93
N LEU A 184 1.88 -10.07 -13.46
CA LEU A 184 1.22 -9.03 -12.68
C LEU A 184 0.05 -9.63 -11.90
N PRO A 185 -0.07 -9.38 -10.58
CA PRO A 185 -1.21 -9.81 -9.79
C PRO A 185 -2.56 -9.49 -10.43
N LEU A 186 -2.76 -8.25 -10.89
CA LEU A 186 -4.00 -7.85 -11.55
C LEU A 186 -4.28 -8.65 -12.83
N GLY A 187 -3.25 -8.93 -13.64
CA GLY A 187 -3.42 -9.72 -14.86
C GLY A 187 -3.85 -11.16 -14.55
N ILE A 188 -3.27 -11.75 -13.50
CA ILE A 188 -3.63 -13.08 -13.01
C ILE A 188 -5.04 -13.09 -12.44
N GLU A 189 -5.43 -12.08 -11.66
CA GLU A 189 -6.80 -11.93 -11.13
C GLU A 189 -7.85 -11.86 -12.24
N LEU A 190 -7.59 -11.06 -13.27
CA LEU A 190 -8.50 -10.92 -14.41
C LEU A 190 -8.60 -12.23 -15.21
N ALA A 191 -7.48 -12.92 -15.43
CA ALA A 191 -7.47 -14.22 -16.10
C ALA A 191 -8.21 -15.27 -15.28
N GLY A 192 -7.89 -15.38 -13.98
CA GLY A 192 -8.54 -16.31 -13.05
C GLY A 192 -10.05 -16.08 -12.97
N ALA A 193 -10.51 -14.83 -12.95
CA ALA A 193 -11.94 -14.52 -12.99
C ALA A 193 -12.62 -14.96 -14.30
N ALA A 194 -11.94 -14.81 -15.44
CA ALA A 194 -12.46 -15.25 -16.73
C ALA A 194 -12.58 -16.78 -16.82
N PHE A 195 -11.64 -17.53 -16.26
CA PHE A 195 -11.62 -18.99 -16.31
C PHE A 195 -12.39 -19.67 -15.15
N GLY A 196 -12.49 -19.02 -13.99
CA GLY A 196 -13.21 -19.53 -12.82
C GLY A 196 -14.74 -19.37 -12.91
N ALA A 197 -15.23 -18.51 -13.80
CA ALA A 197 -16.67 -18.33 -14.05
C ALA A 197 -17.25 -19.28 -15.12
N ALA A 198 -16.40 -20.08 -15.80
CA ALA A 198 -16.86 -21.08 -16.76
C ALA A 198 -17.31 -22.35 -16.02
N PRO A 199 -18.55 -22.84 -16.23
CA PRO A 199 -19.05 -24.08 -15.65
C PRO A 199 -18.33 -25.32 -16.17
#